data_AF-A0A497PB95-F1
#
_entry.id   AF-A0A497PB95-F1
#
_cell.length_a   1.000
_cell.length_b   1.000
_cell.length_c   1.000
_cell.angle_alpha   90.00
_cell.angle_beta   90.00
_cell.angle_gamma   90.00
#
_symmetry.space_group_name_H-M   'P 1'
#
loop_
_entity.id
_entity.type
_entity.pdbx_description
1 polymer ?
#
loop_
_entity_poly.entity_id
_entity_poly.type
_entity_poly.pdbx_seq_one_letter_code
_entity_poly.pdbx_strand_id
1 'polypeptide(L)'
;MISLIAILLLMRIDHNAPVVDTFDMLEVNHKCNEYGVVNMDQVIAWDWHKRDKKFHCQWWKDMGDSAREKTKEGEAKWLKKRRDIADQIKVWKQRKHWLDNTPYKGEYVGGEFAPVKNWRTGYWEIKLEGRIIRAKSFQETHTNHDPEVEDRKEFDKKARRGLTKTRAEREKEEREMRERAEFADDMIDFIGPILRKIR
;
A
#
# COMPACT_ATOMS: atom_id res chain seq x y z
N MET A 1 3.11 -2.75 -51.57
CA MET A 1 3.79 -3.33 -50.39
C MET A 1 4.13 -2.31 -49.29
N ILE A 2 3.53 -1.10 -49.27
CA ILE A 2 3.78 -0.06 -48.24
C ILE A 2 2.87 -0.23 -47.00
N SER A 3 1.85 -1.10 -47.10
CA SER A 3 0.79 -1.21 -46.09
C SER A 3 1.19 -1.95 -44.80
N LEU A 4 2.10 -2.93 -44.86
CA LEU A 4 2.48 -3.73 -43.68
C LEU A 4 3.45 -2.98 -42.75
N ILE A 5 4.41 -2.24 -43.32
CA ILE A 5 5.40 -1.47 -42.54
C ILE A 5 4.73 -0.31 -41.79
N ALA A 6 3.75 0.36 -42.40
CA ALA A 6 2.96 1.41 -41.74
C ALA A 6 2.13 0.85 -40.57
N ILE A 7 1.53 -0.33 -40.72
CA ILE A 7 0.80 -1.02 -39.65
C ILE A 7 1.74 -1.42 -38.50
N LEU A 8 2.94 -1.91 -38.80
CA LEU A 8 3.95 -2.28 -37.79
C LEU A 8 4.55 -1.06 -37.08
N LEU A 9 4.70 0.08 -37.77
CA LEU A 9 5.13 1.35 -37.17
C LEU A 9 4.05 1.97 -36.27
N LEU A 10 2.76 1.78 -36.61
CA LEU A 10 1.62 2.18 -35.76
C LEU A 10 1.44 1.23 -34.57
N MET A 11 1.90 -0.02 -34.68
CA MET A 11 2.01 -0.98 -33.58
C MET A 11 3.39 -0.94 -32.92
N ARG A 12 3.94 0.24 -32.66
CA ARG A 12 4.94 0.41 -31.60
C ARG A 12 4.25 0.10 -30.27
N ILE A 13 4.11 -1.18 -29.99
CA ILE A 13 3.77 -1.71 -28.68
C ILE A 13 4.97 -1.36 -27.82
N ASP A 14 4.84 -0.30 -27.03
CA ASP A 14 5.83 0.02 -26.02
C ASP A 14 5.80 -1.13 -25.00
N HIS A 15 6.76 -2.05 -25.15
CA HIS A 15 6.90 -3.19 -24.26
C HIS A 15 7.22 -2.77 -22.82
N ASN A 16 7.56 -1.50 -22.60
CA ASN A 16 7.83 -0.91 -21.29
C ASN A 16 6.68 -0.01 -20.81
N ALA A 17 5.50 -0.07 -21.44
CA ALA A 17 4.34 0.66 -20.95
C ALA A 17 4.04 0.24 -19.49
N PRO A 18 3.84 1.22 -18.57
CA PRO A 18 3.57 0.90 -17.17
C PRO A 18 2.24 0.17 -17.04
N VAL A 19 2.16 -0.76 -16.10
CA VAL A 19 0.90 -1.39 -15.72
C VAL A 19 0.02 -0.33 -15.05
N VAL A 20 -1.20 -0.12 -15.53
CA VAL A 20 -2.11 0.88 -14.98
C VAL A 20 -3.26 0.19 -14.25
N ASP A 21 -3.28 0.29 -12.93
CA ASP A 21 -4.37 -0.17 -12.09
C ASP A 21 -5.30 1.01 -11.78
N THR A 22 -6.57 0.91 -12.20
CA THR A 22 -7.58 1.94 -11.93
C THR A 22 -8.53 1.48 -10.84
N PHE A 23 -8.78 2.33 -9.86
CA PHE A 23 -9.71 2.13 -8.73
C PHE A 23 -10.76 3.24 -8.72
N ASP A 24 -11.84 3.04 -7.98
CA ASP A 24 -12.88 4.07 -7.84
C ASP A 24 -12.42 5.24 -6.96
N MET A 25 -11.67 4.95 -5.89
CA MET A 25 -11.16 5.95 -4.95
C MET A 25 -9.78 5.58 -4.39
N LEU A 26 -8.92 6.58 -4.23
CA LEU A 26 -7.72 6.50 -3.40
C LEU A 26 -7.96 7.23 -2.09
N GLU A 27 -7.42 6.69 -1.00
CA GLU A 27 -7.46 7.30 0.32
C GLU A 27 -6.07 7.32 0.91
N VAL A 28 -5.66 8.47 1.47
CA VAL A 28 -4.58 8.51 2.45
C VAL A 28 -5.21 8.57 3.83
N ASN A 29 -4.91 7.57 4.64
CA ASN A 29 -5.39 7.48 6.01
C ASN A 29 -4.25 7.73 6.99
N HIS A 30 -4.46 8.70 7.87
CA HIS A 30 -3.59 9.04 8.99
C HIS A 30 -4.15 8.39 10.25
N LYS A 31 -3.69 7.18 10.56
CA LYS A 31 -4.14 6.46 11.76
C LYS A 31 -3.55 7.12 12.99
N CYS A 32 -4.41 7.58 13.89
CA CYS A 32 -4.05 8.19 15.16
C CYS A 32 -4.12 7.18 16.30
N ASN A 33 -3.30 7.39 17.32
CA ASN A 33 -3.50 6.73 18.61
C ASN A 33 -4.62 7.42 19.43
N GLU A 34 -4.88 6.92 20.63
CA GLU A 34 -5.88 7.47 21.56
C GLU A 34 -5.64 8.94 21.96
N TYR A 35 -4.42 9.44 21.75
CA TYR A 35 -4.02 10.82 22.04
C TYR A 35 -4.08 11.74 20.82
N GLY A 36 -4.59 11.25 19.67
CA GLY A 36 -4.66 11.99 18.42
C GLY A 36 -3.30 12.17 17.73
N VAL A 37 -2.29 11.39 18.11
CA VAL A 37 -0.97 11.39 17.46
C VAL A 37 -0.94 10.35 16.37
N VAL A 38 -0.56 10.75 15.16
CA VAL A 38 -0.46 9.83 14.03
C VAL A 38 0.60 8.77 14.31
N ASN A 39 0.19 7.51 14.22
CA ASN A 39 1.05 6.35 14.41
C ASN A 39 1.43 5.67 13.09
N MET A 40 0.61 5.80 12.04
CA MET A 40 0.80 5.17 10.74
C MET A 40 0.10 6.00 9.66
N ASP A 41 0.78 6.17 8.53
CA ASP A 41 0.20 6.74 7.32
C ASP A 41 0.09 5.61 6.30
N GLN A 42 -1.10 5.42 5.74
CA GLN A 42 -1.32 4.37 4.76
C GLN A 42 -2.07 4.90 3.55
N VAL A 43 -1.78 4.33 2.39
CA VAL A 43 -2.58 4.52 1.19
C VAL A 43 -3.49 3.33 0.97
N ILE A 44 -4.75 3.58 0.63
CA ILE A 44 -5.77 2.56 0.40
C ILE A 44 -6.44 2.84 -0.95
N ALA A 45 -6.63 1.78 -1.73
CA ALA A 45 -7.34 1.81 -2.99
C ALA A 45 -8.66 1.03 -2.85
N TRP A 46 -9.75 1.73 -3.11
CA TRP A 46 -11.11 1.26 -2.90
C TRP A 46 -11.85 1.09 -4.22
N ASP A 47 -12.66 0.04 -4.30
CA ASP A 47 -13.67 -0.13 -5.35
C ASP A 47 -15.07 -0.20 -4.74
N TRP A 48 -16.05 0.37 -5.44
CA TRP A 48 -17.45 0.32 -5.08
C TRP A 48 -18.01 -1.08 -5.35
N HIS A 49 -18.42 -1.77 -4.30
CA HIS A 49 -19.01 -3.08 -4.42
C HIS A 49 -20.53 -2.98 -4.58
N LYS A 50 -21.02 -3.27 -5.80
CA LYS A 50 -22.43 -3.07 -6.18
C LYS A 50 -23.44 -3.85 -5.33
N ARG A 51 -23.06 -5.03 -4.83
CA ARG A 51 -23.94 -5.89 -4.02
C ARG A 51 -24.09 -5.34 -2.60
N ASP A 52 -22.97 -4.95 -2.00
CA ASP A 52 -22.95 -4.52 -0.59
C ASP A 52 -23.17 -3.01 -0.43
N LYS A 53 -23.28 -2.28 -1.55
CA LYS A 53 -23.55 -0.83 -1.61
C LYS A 53 -22.58 -0.01 -0.77
N LYS A 54 -21.31 -0.39 -0.79
CA LYS A 54 -20.23 0.29 -0.06
C LYS A 54 -18.89 0.08 -0.77
N PHE A 55 -17.89 0.84 -0.36
CA PHE A 55 -16.53 0.67 -0.81
C PHE A 55 -15.86 -0.49 -0.07
N HIS A 56 -15.11 -1.30 -0.81
CA HIS A 56 -14.27 -2.36 -0.25
C HIS A 56 -12.81 -2.15 -0.65
N CYS A 57 -11.92 -2.37 0.31
CA CYS A 57 -10.49 -2.22 0.11
C CYS A 57 -10.04 -3.28 -0.89
N GLN A 58 -9.36 -2.86 -1.96
CA GLN A 58 -8.82 -3.78 -2.96
C GLN A 58 -7.30 -3.89 -2.87
N TRP A 59 -6.65 -2.80 -2.48
CA TRP A 59 -5.21 -2.75 -2.27
C TRP A 59 -4.88 -1.70 -1.21
N TRP A 60 -3.80 -1.91 -0.47
CA TRP A 60 -3.31 -0.93 0.50
C TRP A 60 -1.80 -1.08 0.68
N LYS A 61 -1.18 -0.02 1.20
CA LYS A 61 0.24 -0.02 1.54
C LYS A 61 0.50 0.95 2.69
N ASP A 62 1.24 0.48 3.69
CA ASP A 62 1.86 1.34 4.70
C ASP A 62 2.93 2.21 4.02
N MET A 63 2.83 3.52 4.23
CA MET A 63 3.73 4.51 3.63
C MET A 63 5.04 4.62 4.43
N GLY A 64 5.06 4.11 5.66
CA GLY A 64 6.25 4.08 6.52
C GLY A 64 6.84 5.47 6.79
N ASP A 65 8.12 5.49 7.18
CA ASP A 65 8.82 6.72 7.56
C ASP A 65 9.08 7.66 6.37
N SER A 66 9.02 7.18 5.13
CA SER A 66 9.25 8.02 3.93
C SER A 66 8.13 9.02 3.68
N ALA A 67 6.95 8.80 4.27
CA ALA A 67 5.82 9.72 4.20
C ALA A 67 5.99 10.97 5.08
N ARG A 68 6.99 10.98 5.97
CA ARG A 68 7.19 12.06 6.94
C ARG A 68 8.61 12.60 6.96
N GLU A 69 8.71 13.92 7.13
CA GLU A 69 9.99 14.60 7.29
C GLU A 69 10.11 15.24 8.67
N LYS A 70 11.25 15.00 9.34
CA LYS A 70 11.56 15.62 10.63
C LYS A 70 12.26 16.96 10.41
N THR A 71 11.48 18.03 10.47
CA THR A 71 12.01 19.40 10.45
C THR A 71 12.29 19.90 11.87
N LYS A 72 13.34 20.74 12.03
CA LYS A 72 13.64 21.39 13.33
C LYS A 72 12.50 22.29 13.79
N GLU A 73 11.84 22.98 12.85
CA GLU A 73 10.70 23.84 13.12
C GLU A 73 9.48 23.03 13.59
N GLY A 74 9.14 21.95 12.87
CA GLY A 74 8.05 21.07 13.25
C GLY A 74 8.29 20.40 14.60
N GLU A 75 9.53 20.02 14.90
CA GLU A 75 9.90 19.48 16.22
C GLU A 75 9.72 20.53 17.32
N ALA A 76 10.18 21.76 17.12
CA ALA A 76 10.01 22.84 18.09
C ALA A 76 8.52 23.15 18.34
N LYS A 77 7.71 23.22 17.28
CA LYS A 77 6.26 23.43 17.34
C LYS A 77 5.57 22.27 18.07
N TRP A 78 5.97 21.03 17.76
CA TRP A 78 5.48 19.84 18.44
C TRP A 78 5.82 19.85 19.92
N LEU A 79 7.08 20.11 20.28
CA LEU A 79 7.54 20.14 21.67
C LEU A 79 6.79 21.20 22.49
N LYS A 80 6.51 22.37 21.90
CA LYS A 80 5.69 23.41 22.53
C LYS A 80 4.27 22.89 22.82
N LYS A 81 3.55 22.43 21.78
CA LYS A 81 2.21 21.84 21.93
C LYS A 81 2.20 20.68 22.92
N ARG A 82 3.24 19.84 22.88
CA ARG A 82 3.40 18.66 23.73
C ARG A 82 3.54 19.06 25.19
N ARG A 83 4.31 20.10 25.48
CA ARG A 83 4.44 20.66 26.84
C ARG A 83 3.11 21.25 27.33
N ASP A 84 2.44 22.05 26.49
CA ASP A 84 1.17 22.69 26.86
C ASP A 84 0.10 21.66 27.26
N ILE A 85 0.02 20.52 26.55
CA ILE A 85 -0.90 19.42 26.90
C ILE A 85 -0.43 18.68 28.15
N ALA A 86 0.87 18.36 28.25
CA ALA A 86 1.42 17.63 29.40
C ALA A 86 1.18 18.39 30.72
N ASP A 87 1.26 19.72 30.70
CA ASP A 87 1.05 20.56 31.88
C ASP A 87 -0.40 20.55 32.38
N GLN A 88 -1.36 20.29 31.49
CA GLN A 88 -2.77 20.11 31.86
C GLN A 88 -3.03 18.76 32.58
N ILE A 89 -2.16 17.77 32.38
CA ILE A 89 -2.27 16.46 33.04
C ILE A 89 -1.68 16.54 34.44
N LYS A 90 -2.55 16.62 35.46
CA LYS A 90 -2.14 16.75 36.88
C LYS A 90 -1.48 15.50 37.45
N VAL A 91 -1.92 14.31 37.03
CA VAL A 91 -1.41 13.04 37.57
C VAL A 91 -0.12 12.66 36.87
N TRP A 92 1.00 12.61 37.61
CA TRP A 92 2.33 12.32 37.07
C TRP A 92 2.39 11.04 36.24
N LYS A 93 1.80 9.93 36.72
CA LYS A 93 1.81 8.65 36.00
C LYS A 93 1.14 8.77 34.62
N GLN A 94 0.00 9.47 34.55
CA GLN A 94 -0.70 9.71 33.29
C GLN A 94 0.10 10.64 32.38
N ARG A 95 0.72 11.69 32.95
CA ARG A 95 1.58 12.60 32.19
C ARG A 95 2.76 11.87 31.57
N LYS A 96 3.46 11.03 32.34
CA LYS A 96 4.58 10.23 31.85
C LYS A 96 4.12 9.27 30.75
N HIS A 97 3.04 8.53 30.98
CA HIS A 97 2.47 7.62 30.00
C HIS A 97 2.09 8.35 28.68
N TRP A 98 1.48 9.53 28.79
CA TRP A 98 1.14 10.36 27.65
C TRP A 98 2.40 10.83 26.90
N LEU A 99 3.43 11.30 27.61
CA LEU A 99 4.69 11.72 27.00
C LEU A 99 5.35 10.55 26.24
N ASP A 100 5.39 9.36 26.82
CA ASP A 100 6.01 8.18 26.20
C ASP A 100 5.28 7.74 24.92
N ASN A 101 3.97 8.00 24.82
CA ASN A 101 3.12 7.63 23.68
C ASN A 101 2.87 8.76 22.67
N THR A 102 3.53 9.91 22.80
CA THR A 102 3.39 11.07 21.90
C THR A 102 4.72 11.53 21.27
N PRO A 103 5.53 10.63 20.69
CA PRO A 103 6.78 11.02 20.04
C PRO A 103 6.51 11.85 18.78
N TYR A 104 7.41 12.79 18.49
CA TYR A 104 7.38 13.51 17.23
C TYR A 104 7.79 12.58 16.08
N LYS A 105 6.91 12.41 15.09
CA LYS A 105 7.16 11.56 13.91
C LYS A 105 7.54 12.35 12.65
N GLY A 106 7.56 13.67 12.69
CA GLY A 106 7.71 14.50 11.50
C GLY A 106 6.39 14.97 10.93
N GLU A 107 6.47 15.89 9.97
CA GLU A 107 5.33 16.42 9.22
C GLU A 107 5.07 15.54 8.01
N TYR A 108 3.80 15.37 7.64
CA TYR A 108 3.42 14.57 6.49
C TYR A 108 3.80 15.30 5.19
N VAL A 109 4.60 14.62 4.36
CA VAL A 109 5.08 15.11 3.06
C VAL A 109 4.64 14.21 1.90
N GLY A 110 3.86 13.15 2.19
CA GLY A 110 3.36 12.21 1.20
C GLY A 110 4.31 11.06 0.88
N GLY A 111 5.59 11.31 0.63
CA GLY A 111 6.53 10.25 0.26
C GLY A 111 6.19 9.57 -1.08
N GLU A 112 6.67 8.34 -1.26
CA GLU A 112 6.56 7.58 -2.54
C GLU A 112 5.11 7.26 -2.95
N PHE A 113 4.28 6.96 -1.95
CA PHE A 113 2.91 6.49 -2.19
C PHE A 113 1.87 7.62 -2.20
N ALA A 114 2.29 8.88 -2.16
CA ALA A 114 1.40 10.02 -2.16
C ALA A 114 0.62 10.13 -3.47
N PRO A 115 -0.73 10.17 -3.44
CA PRO A 115 -1.50 10.45 -4.63
C PRO A 115 -1.26 11.89 -5.11
N VAL A 116 -0.85 12.05 -6.37
CA VAL A 116 -0.67 13.35 -7.01
C VAL A 116 -1.73 13.52 -8.09
N LYS A 117 -2.41 14.66 -8.09
CA LYS A 117 -3.43 14.96 -9.08
C LYS A 117 -2.80 15.26 -10.44
N ASN A 118 -3.11 14.43 -11.43
CA ASN A 118 -2.79 14.67 -12.83
C ASN A 118 -3.93 15.47 -13.48
N TRP A 119 -3.72 16.79 -13.63
CA TRP A 119 -4.73 17.69 -14.18
C TRP A 119 -5.09 17.45 -15.65
N ARG A 120 -4.20 16.81 -16.42
CA ARG A 120 -4.46 16.48 -17.83
C ARG A 120 -5.44 15.32 -17.95
N THR A 121 -5.31 14.30 -17.10
CA THR A 121 -6.13 13.09 -17.14
C THR A 121 -7.34 13.20 -16.19
N GLY A 122 -7.28 14.08 -15.19
CA GLY A 122 -8.26 14.22 -14.13
C GLY A 122 -8.16 13.16 -13.03
N TYR A 123 -7.16 12.29 -13.08
CA TYR A 123 -6.94 11.23 -12.09
C TYR A 123 -5.99 11.68 -11.00
N TRP A 124 -6.19 11.13 -9.80
CA TRP A 124 -5.16 11.03 -8.78
C TRP A 124 -4.31 9.81 -9.06
N GLU A 125 -2.99 9.98 -9.10
CA GLU A 125 -2.04 8.97 -9.54
C GLU A 125 -0.94 8.77 -8.50
N ILE A 126 -0.61 7.51 -8.22
CA ILE A 126 0.59 7.08 -7.51
C ILE A 126 1.46 6.39 -8.55
N LYS A 127 2.68 6.89 -8.74
CA LYS A 127 3.62 6.36 -9.73
C LYS A 127 4.69 5.56 -9.02
N LEU A 128 4.71 4.26 -9.31
CA LEU A 128 5.70 3.32 -8.83
C LEU A 128 6.53 2.84 -10.02
N GLU A 129 7.66 2.18 -9.74
CA GLU A 129 8.49 1.62 -10.80
C GLU A 129 7.70 0.63 -11.66
N GLY A 130 7.48 0.97 -12.94
CA GLY A 130 6.73 0.15 -13.89
C GLY A 130 5.20 0.06 -13.65
N ARG A 131 4.63 0.83 -12.71
CA ARG A 131 3.19 0.81 -12.40
C ARG A 131 2.62 2.20 -12.10
N ILE A 132 1.38 2.43 -12.52
CA ILE A 132 0.59 3.58 -12.11
C ILE A 132 -0.68 3.07 -11.43
N ILE A 133 -0.91 3.49 -10.20
CA ILE A 133 -2.17 3.27 -9.48
C ILE A 133 -2.96 4.57 -9.57
N ARG A 134 -4.22 4.52 -10.01
CA ARG A 134 -5.01 5.74 -10.21
C ARG A 134 -6.47 5.63 -9.80
N ALA A 135 -7.06 6.74 -9.42
CA ALA A 135 -8.50 6.86 -9.21
C ALA A 135 -9.02 8.25 -9.60
N LYS A 136 -10.31 8.37 -9.91
CA LYS A 136 -10.93 9.67 -10.18
C LYS A 136 -11.20 10.48 -8.91
N SER A 137 -11.42 9.78 -7.79
CA SER A 137 -11.66 10.38 -6.49
C SER A 137 -10.50 10.13 -5.54
N PHE A 138 -10.26 11.10 -4.66
CA PHE A 138 -9.25 11.05 -3.61
C PHE A 138 -9.83 11.63 -2.34
N GLN A 139 -9.51 11.02 -1.20
CA GLN A 139 -9.82 11.55 0.11
C GLN A 139 -8.64 11.38 1.08
N GLU A 140 -8.60 12.26 2.07
CA GLU A 140 -7.65 12.19 3.17
C GLU A 140 -8.45 12.06 4.48
N THR A 141 -8.12 11.07 5.29
CA THR A 141 -8.88 10.75 6.51
C THR A 141 -7.94 10.66 7.71
N HIS A 142 -8.48 10.96 8.89
CA HIS A 142 -7.78 10.83 10.17
C HIS A 142 -8.65 9.98 11.09
N THR A 143 -8.19 8.79 11.46
CA THR A 143 -8.99 7.79 12.18
C THR A 143 -8.23 7.19 13.34
N ASN A 144 -8.91 6.79 14.42
CA ASN A 144 -8.28 6.07 15.54
C ASN A 144 -8.20 4.54 15.31
N HIS A 145 -8.82 4.07 14.23
CA HIS A 145 -8.77 2.68 13.78
C HIS A 145 -8.17 2.62 12.38
N ASP A 146 -7.88 1.42 11.91
CA ASP A 146 -7.38 1.18 10.56
C ASP A 146 -8.56 0.79 9.64
N PRO A 147 -8.93 1.62 8.65
CA PRO A 147 -10.04 1.33 7.75
C PRO A 147 -9.89 0.01 6.98
N GLU A 148 -8.66 -0.39 6.66
CA GLU A 148 -8.39 -1.67 5.99
C GLU A 148 -8.72 -2.87 6.87
N VAL A 149 -8.37 -2.77 8.16
CA VAL A 149 -8.59 -3.81 9.15
C VAL A 149 -10.08 -3.96 9.43
N GLU A 150 -10.80 -2.85 9.52
CA GLU A 150 -12.25 -2.85 9.68
C GLU A 150 -12.94 -3.45 8.47
N ASP A 151 -12.60 -3.01 7.25
CA ASP A 151 -13.15 -3.57 6.01
C ASP A 151 -12.89 -5.08 5.89
N ARG A 152 -11.70 -5.55 6.28
CA ARG A 152 -11.33 -6.97 6.25
C ARG A 152 -12.25 -7.86 7.09
N LYS A 153 -12.91 -7.33 8.12
CA LYS A 153 -13.88 -8.11 8.92
C LYS A 153 -15.09 -8.54 8.09
N GLU A 154 -15.40 -7.80 7.04
CA GLU A 154 -16.56 -8.02 6.18
C GLU A 154 -16.15 -8.51 4.78
N PHE A 155 -14.99 -8.06 4.27
CA PHE A 155 -14.47 -8.39 2.95
C PHE A 155 -13.06 -8.98 3.04
N ASP A 156 -12.99 -10.32 3.00
CA ASP A 156 -11.74 -11.05 3.14
C ASP A 156 -10.72 -10.62 2.08
N LYS A 157 -9.44 -10.57 2.49
CA LYS A 157 -8.30 -10.26 1.65
C LYS A 157 -8.24 -11.14 0.39
N LYS A 158 -8.72 -12.39 0.46
CA LYS A 158 -8.77 -13.32 -0.68
C LYS A 158 -9.78 -12.91 -1.76
N ALA A 159 -10.82 -12.17 -1.39
CA ALA A 159 -11.83 -11.68 -2.33
C ALA A 159 -11.41 -10.39 -3.04
N ARG A 160 -10.31 -9.77 -2.59
CA ARG A 160 -9.77 -8.54 -3.17
C ARG A 160 -9.07 -8.85 -4.49
N ARG A 161 -9.28 -7.99 -5.49
CA ARG A 161 -8.59 -8.16 -6.79
C ARG A 161 -7.10 -7.82 -6.72
N GLY A 162 -6.68 -7.02 -5.74
CA GLY A 162 -5.30 -6.56 -5.62
C GLY A 162 -4.84 -5.68 -6.79
N LEU A 163 -3.53 -5.64 -6.99
CA LEU A 163 -2.90 -5.02 -8.16
C LEU A 163 -2.69 -6.06 -9.26
N THR A 164 -2.77 -5.61 -10.51
CA THR A 164 -2.49 -6.44 -11.68
C THR A 164 -1.02 -6.83 -11.67
N LYS A 165 -0.70 -8.13 -11.68
CA LYS A 165 0.68 -8.61 -11.71
C LYS A 165 1.44 -8.06 -12.92
N THR A 166 2.61 -7.49 -12.67
CA THR A 166 3.51 -7.07 -13.75
C THR A 166 4.06 -8.29 -14.48
N ARG A 167 4.67 -8.05 -15.65
CA ARG A 167 5.36 -9.13 -16.38
C ARG A 167 6.50 -9.73 -15.56
N ALA A 168 7.32 -8.89 -14.93
CA ALA A 168 8.42 -9.33 -14.09
C ALA A 168 7.94 -10.15 -12.87
N GLU A 169 6.83 -9.75 -12.24
CA GLU A 169 6.22 -10.52 -11.14
C GLU A 169 5.74 -11.90 -11.60
N ARG A 170 5.12 -11.99 -12.78
CA ARG A 170 4.69 -13.27 -13.36
C ARG A 170 5.86 -14.18 -13.70
N GLU A 171 6.88 -13.66 -14.39
CA GLU A 171 8.09 -14.42 -14.75
C GLU A 171 8.83 -14.92 -13.50
N LYS A 172 8.88 -14.10 -12.43
CA LYS A 172 9.45 -14.50 -11.14
C LYS A 172 8.66 -15.63 -10.48
N GLU A 173 7.33 -15.53 -10.42
CA GLU A 173 6.49 -16.59 -9.86
C GLU A 173 6.59 -17.89 -10.66
N GLU A 174 6.62 -17.81 -11.99
CA GLU A 174 6.81 -18.98 -12.85
C GLU A 174 8.15 -19.66 -12.59
N ARG A 175 9.23 -18.87 -12.41
CA ARG A 175 10.54 -19.40 -12.04
C ARG A 175 10.52 -20.07 -10.66
N GLU A 176 9.96 -19.42 -9.65
CA GLU A 176 9.83 -19.99 -8.30
C GLU A 176 8.96 -21.26 -8.28
N MET A 177 7.92 -21.32 -9.11
CA MET A 177 7.11 -22.54 -9.28
C MET A 177 7.89 -23.67 -9.95
N ARG A 178 8.69 -23.37 -10.97
CA ARG A 178 9.57 -24.37 -11.61
C ARG A 178 10.61 -24.90 -10.63
N GLU A 179 11.30 -24.02 -9.90
CA GLU A 179 12.28 -24.41 -8.88
C GLU A 179 11.65 -25.28 -7.78
N ARG A 180 10.42 -24.96 -7.34
CA ARG A 180 9.69 -25.80 -6.38
C ARG A 180 9.26 -27.15 -6.95
N ALA A 181 8.88 -27.21 -8.22
CA ALA A 181 8.51 -28.45 -8.88
C ALA A 181 9.73 -29.36 -9.05
N GLU A 182 10.85 -28.81 -9.52
CA GLU A 182 12.14 -29.52 -9.62
C GLU A 182 12.58 -30.05 -8.25
N PHE A 183 12.48 -29.23 -7.20
CA PHE A 183 12.78 -29.68 -5.84
C PHE A 183 11.87 -30.82 -5.35
N ALA A 184 10.58 -30.76 -5.68
CA ALA A 184 9.62 -31.81 -5.31
C ALA A 184 9.90 -33.13 -6.05
N ASP A 185 10.22 -33.06 -7.33
CA ASP A 185 10.60 -34.22 -8.14
C ASP A 185 11.91 -34.85 -7.62
N ASP A 186 12.93 -34.05 -7.31
CA ASP A 186 14.18 -34.51 -6.69
C ASP A 186 13.93 -35.21 -5.34
N MET A 187 13.01 -34.68 -4.52
CA MET A 187 12.62 -35.32 -3.25
C MET A 187 11.92 -36.66 -3.47
N ILE A 188 11.05 -36.77 -4.47
CA ILE A 188 10.36 -38.01 -4.82
C ILE A 188 11.38 -39.06 -5.28
N ASP A 189 12.36 -38.67 -6.10
CA ASP A 189 13.42 -39.56 -6.58
C ASP A 189 14.38 -39.98 -5.46
N PHE A 190 14.64 -39.11 -4.48
CA PHE A 190 15.45 -39.45 -3.32
C PHE A 190 14.75 -40.41 -2.34
N ILE A 191 13.48 -40.15 -2.02
CA ILE A 191 12.72 -40.88 -0.99
C ILE A 191 12.05 -42.13 -1.58
N GLY A 192 11.69 -42.12 -2.86
CA GLY A 192 10.99 -43.21 -3.54
C GLY A 192 11.67 -44.58 -3.48
N PRO A 193 13.01 -44.68 -3.63
CA PRO A 193 13.75 -45.94 -3.44
C PRO A 193 13.74 -46.42 -1.99
N ILE A 194 13.77 -45.50 -1.01
CA ILE A 194 13.76 -45.81 0.42
C ILE A 194 12.40 -46.39 0.82
N LEU A 195 11.31 -45.77 0.38
CA LEU A 195 9.94 -46.24 0.64
C LEU A 195 9.64 -47.59 -0.02
N ARG A 196 10.24 -47.89 -1.18
CA ARG A 196 10.12 -49.19 -1.86
C ARG A 196 10.84 -50.34 -1.15
N LYS A 197 11.87 -50.05 -0.32
CA LYS A 197 12.58 -51.07 0.47
C LYS A 197 11.90 -51.43 1.79
N ILE A 198 10.93 -50.62 2.24
CA ILE A 198 10.19 -50.81 3.50
C ILE A 198 8.90 -51.63 3.26
N ARG A 199 8.57 -51.93 2.00
CA ARG A 199 7.39 -52.70 1.58
C ARG A 199 7.79 -54.10 1.13
#